data_AF-A0A7V4M4E3-F1
#
_entry.id   AF-A0A7V4M4E3-F1
#
_cell.length_a   1.000
_cell.length_b   1.000
_cell.length_c   1.000
_cell.angle_alpha   90.00
_cell.angle_beta   90.00
_cell.angle_gamma   90.00
#
_symmetry.space_group_name_H-M   'P 1'
#
loop_
_entity.id
_entity.type
_entity.pdbx_description
1 polymer ?
#
loop_
_entity_poly.entity_id
_entity_poly.type
_entity_poly.pdbx_seq_one_letter_code
_entity_poly.pdbx_strand_id
1 'polypeptide(L)'
;MSAQVGFPSRPAFARDRPRRAGSESQPATFSGANHAKRPRTDPGDQESGFGADRGTDREAQADVLPRRAERVVERVSSAASGDGPMVRSPTGGAGADRSSFAGDHLMFEPGDDFPSVADGLEAVTVTRLGGEDAIAVAHALRQAVHTREAQRSQGRYTAADAGWSFPASEVPEPLRPGDVIVDAGGQRWTVLEVGQLARGSRWRCVARNLAVFHGLDDAIDLEKAEFAKGEGGAEEPAWQVRHAGLKARIQPVEAEIRTEHGRQTTAQRFKVFLEDTVTLDETMRIRGPDGAIYAITACRKAEAIDALMEIDAVHVD
;
A
#
# COMPACT_ATOMS: atom_id res chain seq x y z
N MET A 1 -26.33 17.91 58.43
CA MET A 1 -25.02 17.64 59.08
C MET A 1 -23.99 17.53 57.97
N SER A 2 -23.03 18.44 58.00
CA SER A 2 -22.03 18.71 56.97
C SER A 2 -20.94 17.64 56.93
N ALA A 3 -20.47 17.28 55.73
CA ALA A 3 -19.15 16.69 55.53
C ALA A 3 -18.61 17.11 54.16
N GLN A 4 -17.62 18.01 54.19
CA GLN A 4 -16.76 18.40 53.08
C GLN A 4 -15.90 17.21 52.61
N VAL A 5 -15.81 17.01 51.30
CA VAL A 5 -14.76 16.17 50.70
C VAL A 5 -14.01 17.04 49.68
N GLY A 6 -12.71 17.15 49.91
CA GLY A 6 -11.80 18.10 49.26
C GLY A 6 -11.31 17.66 47.89
N PHE A 7 -11.02 18.67 47.06
CA PHE A 7 -10.33 18.55 45.79
C PHE A 7 -8.81 18.39 46.00
N PRO A 8 -8.11 17.53 45.24
CA PRO A 8 -6.66 17.53 45.22
C PRO A 8 -6.09 18.61 44.27
N SER A 9 -5.13 19.35 44.82
CA SER A 9 -4.37 20.44 44.21
C SER A 9 -3.44 20.00 43.08
N ARG A 10 -3.40 20.79 42.00
CA ARG A 10 -2.39 20.75 40.93
C ARG A 10 -1.01 21.22 41.45
N PRO A 11 0.10 20.56 41.11
CA PRO A 11 1.42 21.17 41.23
C PRO A 11 1.78 21.99 39.97
N ALA A 12 2.48 23.08 40.24
CA ALA A 12 2.77 24.19 39.36
C ALA A 12 3.93 23.92 38.39
N PHE A 13 3.79 24.49 37.18
CA PHE A 13 4.85 24.66 36.19
C PHE A 13 5.96 25.58 36.72
N ALA A 14 7.18 25.08 36.87
CA ALA A 14 8.38 25.89 37.00
C ALA A 14 9.10 25.94 35.65
N ARG A 15 9.10 27.12 35.05
CA ARG A 15 9.94 27.48 33.91
C ARG A 15 11.35 27.73 34.42
N ASP A 16 12.35 27.09 33.82
CA ASP A 16 13.72 27.58 33.93
C ASP A 16 14.42 27.49 32.56
N ARG A 17 14.78 28.67 32.05
CA ARG A 17 15.72 28.87 30.93
C ARG A 17 16.89 29.62 31.53
N PRO A 18 18.12 29.28 31.14
CA PRO A 18 18.98 30.37 30.69
C PRO A 18 19.85 30.06 29.46
N ARG A 19 19.82 31.06 28.57
CA ARG A 19 20.93 31.78 27.90
C ARG A 19 22.01 31.04 27.09
N ARG A 20 21.95 31.38 25.80
CA ARG A 20 23.03 31.60 24.81
C ARG A 20 24.35 32.17 25.36
N ALA A 21 25.46 31.61 24.86
CA ALA A 21 26.60 32.26 24.18
C ALA A 21 27.37 31.09 23.52
N GLY A 22 27.83 31.07 22.28
CA GLY A 22 28.26 32.10 21.35
C GLY A 22 29.68 31.71 20.92
N SER A 23 29.88 31.32 19.66
CA SER A 23 31.18 31.47 18.96
C SER A 23 31.07 30.97 17.52
N GLU A 24 31.31 31.90 16.60
CA GLU A 24 31.67 31.71 15.21
C GLU A 24 32.82 30.72 15.02
N SER A 25 32.80 29.97 13.92
CA SER A 25 33.98 29.77 13.05
C SER A 25 33.53 29.23 11.69
N GLN A 26 33.82 30.03 10.67
CA GLN A 26 33.69 29.74 9.23
C GLN A 26 34.96 29.00 8.71
N PRO A 27 35.02 28.60 7.42
CA PRO A 27 35.44 27.26 7.01
C PRO A 27 36.92 27.13 6.62
N ALA A 28 37.45 25.91 6.72
CA ALA A 28 38.69 25.51 6.08
C ALA A 28 38.40 24.64 4.85
N THR A 29 38.67 25.23 3.68
CA THR A 29 39.00 24.55 2.43
C THR A 29 40.12 23.54 2.65
N PHE A 30 39.93 22.27 2.26
CA PHE A 30 41.05 21.35 2.02
C PHE A 30 40.89 20.69 0.65
N SER A 31 41.70 21.21 -0.28
CA SER A 31 42.04 20.61 -1.57
C SER A 31 43.03 19.47 -1.32
N GLY A 32 42.70 18.26 -1.75
CA GLY A 32 43.57 17.09 -1.63
C GLY A 32 43.39 16.15 -2.82
N ALA A 33 44.11 16.43 -3.89
CA ALA A 33 44.28 15.52 -5.02
C ALA A 33 45.08 14.30 -4.57
N ASN A 34 44.49 13.10 -4.65
CA ASN A 34 45.24 11.85 -4.55
C ASN A 34 45.23 11.12 -5.88
N HIS A 35 46.34 11.31 -6.59
CA HIS A 35 46.82 10.54 -7.71
C HIS A 35 47.51 9.29 -7.15
N ALA A 36 46.97 8.09 -7.35
CA ALA A 36 47.70 6.85 -7.05
C ALA A 36 47.30 5.71 -8.01
N LYS A 37 48.18 5.49 -8.98
CA LYS A 37 48.61 4.22 -9.59
C LYS A 37 47.63 3.05 -9.61
N ARG A 38 47.12 2.76 -10.81
CA ARG A 38 46.69 1.42 -11.23
C ARG A 38 47.92 0.53 -11.43
N PRO A 39 47.98 -0.70 -10.88
CA PRO A 39 48.87 -1.73 -11.40
C PRO A 39 48.23 -2.42 -12.61
N ARG A 40 49.02 -2.52 -13.68
CA ARG A 40 48.80 -3.39 -14.84
C ARG A 40 48.95 -4.84 -14.38
N THR A 41 48.00 -5.70 -14.76
CA THR A 41 48.17 -7.15 -14.72
C THR A 41 48.25 -7.59 -16.18
N ASP A 42 49.44 -8.00 -16.60
CA ASP A 42 49.66 -8.72 -17.86
C ASP A 42 49.41 -10.22 -17.62
N PRO A 43 48.84 -10.95 -18.59
CA PRO A 43 48.60 -12.38 -18.51
C PRO A 43 49.84 -13.16 -18.95
N GLY A 44 50.32 -14.06 -18.09
CA GLY A 44 51.40 -14.98 -18.38
C GLY A 44 50.88 -16.40 -18.42
N ASP A 45 50.98 -17.00 -19.61
CA ASP A 45 50.82 -18.41 -19.90
C ASP A 45 51.60 -19.31 -18.94
N GLN A 46 50.98 -20.43 -18.55
CA GLN A 46 51.73 -21.67 -18.33
C GLN A 46 50.84 -22.89 -18.57
N GLU A 47 51.19 -23.56 -19.67
CA GLU A 47 50.77 -24.90 -20.03
C GLU A 47 51.23 -25.96 -19.02
N SER A 48 50.58 -27.12 -19.17
CA SER A 48 51.13 -28.47 -19.01
C SER A 48 50.98 -29.16 -17.65
N GLY A 49 50.43 -30.38 -17.70
CA GLY A 49 50.72 -31.40 -16.68
C GLY A 49 49.60 -32.38 -16.35
N PHE A 50 49.33 -33.31 -17.26
CA PHE A 50 49.14 -34.76 -17.02
C PHE A 50 48.51 -35.27 -15.71
N GLY A 51 47.48 -36.12 -15.85
CA GLY A 51 47.11 -37.07 -14.82
C GLY A 51 45.83 -37.84 -15.13
N ALA A 52 45.95 -38.92 -15.92
CA ALA A 52 44.94 -39.95 -16.02
C ALA A 52 44.72 -40.64 -14.65
N ASP A 53 43.53 -41.17 -14.40
CA ASP A 53 43.29 -42.63 -14.34
C ASP A 53 42.06 -43.00 -13.48
N ARG A 54 41.23 -43.88 -14.08
CA ARG A 54 40.39 -44.96 -13.52
C ARG A 54 39.32 -44.75 -12.43
N GLY A 55 38.15 -45.32 -12.75
CA GLY A 55 37.39 -46.20 -11.83
C GLY A 55 35.96 -45.75 -11.56
N THR A 56 34.98 -46.13 -12.38
CA THR A 56 34.08 -47.29 -12.23
C THR A 56 32.95 -47.12 -11.21
N ASP A 57 31.73 -47.33 -11.74
CA ASP A 57 30.50 -47.81 -11.07
C ASP A 57 29.85 -46.82 -10.07
N ARG A 58 28.54 -46.56 -10.06
CA ARG A 58 27.43 -47.52 -10.09
C ARG A 58 26.08 -46.77 -10.09
N GLU A 59 25.05 -47.44 -10.61
CA GLU A 59 23.64 -47.37 -10.19
C GLU A 59 22.80 -46.09 -10.44
N ALA A 60 22.12 -46.13 -11.58
CA ALA A 60 20.66 -46.14 -11.70
C ALA A 60 19.82 -45.47 -10.60
N GLN A 61 19.14 -44.38 -10.97
CA GLN A 61 17.78 -44.13 -10.49
C GLN A 61 16.94 -43.44 -11.56
N ALA A 62 15.78 -44.04 -11.79
CA ALA A 62 14.81 -43.72 -12.82
C ALA A 62 13.96 -42.50 -12.46
N ASP A 63 13.32 -41.94 -13.50
CA ASP A 63 11.99 -41.33 -13.54
C ASP A 63 11.49 -40.55 -12.32
N VAL A 64 11.18 -39.27 -12.52
CA VAL A 64 9.79 -38.76 -12.63
C VAL A 64 9.87 -37.27 -13.01
N LEU A 65 9.55 -36.96 -14.26
CA LEU A 65 9.18 -35.60 -14.67
C LEU A 65 7.68 -35.40 -14.40
N PRO A 66 7.25 -34.41 -13.60
CA PRO A 66 5.83 -34.07 -13.56
C PRO A 66 5.44 -33.34 -14.84
N ARG A 67 4.38 -33.88 -15.44
CA ARG A 67 3.74 -33.44 -16.68
C ARG A 67 3.20 -32.02 -16.55
N ARG A 68 3.45 -31.27 -17.63
CA ARG A 68 2.81 -30.01 -18.02
C ARG A 68 1.28 -30.14 -17.92
N ALA A 69 0.65 -29.39 -17.03
CA ALA A 69 -0.81 -29.24 -17.03
C ALA A 69 -1.19 -28.14 -18.03
N GLU A 70 -1.71 -28.54 -19.19
CA GLU A 70 -2.42 -27.66 -20.10
C GLU A 70 -3.74 -27.24 -19.44
N ARG A 71 -3.89 -25.95 -19.15
CA ARG A 71 -5.18 -25.39 -18.73
C ARG A 71 -5.98 -25.03 -19.97
N VAL A 72 -7.00 -25.85 -20.22
CA VAL A 72 -8.11 -25.60 -21.13
C VAL A 72 -8.87 -24.38 -20.60
N VAL A 73 -8.92 -23.30 -21.39
CA VAL A 73 -9.80 -22.16 -21.15
C VAL A 73 -11.10 -22.44 -21.89
N GLU A 74 -12.09 -22.97 -21.18
CA GLU A 74 -13.47 -23.03 -21.68
C GLU A 74 -14.05 -21.61 -21.73
N ARG A 75 -14.39 -21.19 -22.95
CA ARG A 75 -15.25 -20.04 -23.21
C ARG A 75 -16.67 -20.38 -22.77
N VAL A 76 -17.18 -19.70 -21.76
CA VAL A 76 -18.62 -19.61 -21.54
C VAL A 76 -19.12 -18.34 -22.23
N SER A 77 -19.60 -18.53 -23.45
CA SER A 77 -20.51 -17.60 -24.12
C SER A 77 -21.89 -17.77 -23.49
N SER A 78 -22.44 -16.73 -22.88
CA SER A 78 -23.86 -16.69 -22.53
C SER A 78 -24.50 -15.48 -23.20
N ALA A 79 -25.20 -15.77 -24.29
CA ALA A 79 -26.17 -14.91 -24.94
C ALA A 79 -27.57 -15.27 -24.41
N ALA A 80 -28.31 -14.27 -23.95
CA ALA A 80 -29.77 -14.26 -23.81
C ALA A 80 -30.16 -12.77 -23.92
N SER A 81 -30.80 -12.25 -24.97
CA SER A 81 -32.05 -12.66 -25.64
C SER A 81 -33.20 -12.88 -24.66
N GLY A 82 -34.15 -11.94 -24.66
CA GLY A 82 -35.40 -11.96 -23.90
C GLY A 82 -35.93 -10.53 -23.79
N ASP A 83 -36.62 -10.05 -24.81
CA ASP A 83 -38.09 -9.99 -24.87
C ASP A 83 -38.65 -8.75 -24.17
N GLY A 84 -39.00 -7.76 -25.00
CA GLY A 84 -39.79 -6.62 -24.59
C GLY A 84 -41.29 -6.94 -24.61
N PRO A 85 -42.08 -6.32 -23.74
CA PRO A 85 -43.52 -6.17 -23.98
C PRO A 85 -43.83 -4.77 -24.54
N MET A 86 -44.47 -4.79 -25.72
CA MET A 86 -45.31 -3.70 -26.21
C MET A 86 -46.30 -3.30 -25.12
N VAL A 87 -46.28 -2.03 -24.70
CA VAL A 87 -47.43 -1.42 -24.01
C VAL A 87 -47.95 -0.27 -24.87
N ARG A 88 -49.26 -0.36 -25.09
CA ARG A 88 -50.08 0.38 -26.03
C ARG A 88 -50.23 1.84 -25.63
N SER A 89 -50.19 2.72 -26.63
CA SER A 89 -50.72 4.08 -26.54
C SER A 89 -52.24 4.06 -26.36
N PRO A 90 -52.80 4.92 -25.49
CA PRO A 90 -54.16 5.38 -25.63
C PRO A 90 -54.22 6.76 -26.30
N THR A 91 -55.01 6.82 -27.36
CA THR A 91 -55.43 8.03 -28.07
C THR A 91 -56.55 8.71 -27.28
N GLY A 92 -56.48 10.04 -27.16
CA GLY A 92 -57.65 10.92 -27.11
C GLY A 92 -58.17 11.33 -25.72
N GLY A 93 -58.11 12.64 -25.45
CA GLY A 93 -58.76 13.25 -24.29
C GLY A 93 -58.49 14.75 -24.23
N ALA A 94 -59.11 15.52 -25.13
CA ALA A 94 -59.17 16.97 -25.03
C ALA A 94 -60.06 17.36 -23.83
N GLY A 95 -59.49 18.05 -22.86
CA GLY A 95 -60.19 18.60 -21.71
C GLY A 95 -59.35 19.69 -21.09
N ALA A 96 -59.75 20.93 -21.32
CA ALA A 96 -59.13 22.11 -20.75
C ALA A 96 -59.26 22.09 -19.22
N ASP A 97 -58.13 22.08 -18.52
CA ASP A 97 -58.07 22.65 -17.18
C ASP A 97 -56.76 23.42 -17.02
N ARG A 98 -56.90 24.75 -16.99
CA ARG A 98 -55.82 25.70 -16.72
C ARG A 98 -55.91 26.03 -15.24
N SER A 99 -55.27 25.23 -14.40
CA SER A 99 -54.98 25.64 -13.03
C SER A 99 -53.70 24.97 -12.51
N SER A 100 -52.66 25.80 -12.40
CA SER A 100 -51.62 25.70 -11.38
C SER A 100 -50.77 24.42 -11.34
N PHE A 101 -50.08 24.11 -12.43
CA PHE A 101 -48.72 23.56 -12.28
C PHE A 101 -47.82 24.72 -11.90
N ALA A 102 -47.60 24.90 -10.60
CA ALA A 102 -46.34 25.43 -10.12
C ALA A 102 -45.27 24.42 -10.58
N GLY A 103 -44.88 24.54 -11.84
CA GLY A 103 -43.69 23.90 -12.34
C GLY A 103 -42.57 24.49 -11.50
N ASP A 104 -42.04 23.70 -10.59
CA ASP A 104 -40.61 23.71 -10.32
C ASP A 104 -39.95 23.54 -11.70
N HIS A 105 -39.79 24.67 -12.39
CA HIS A 105 -38.77 24.82 -13.39
C HIS A 105 -37.48 24.60 -12.61
N LEU A 106 -37.02 23.35 -12.56
CA LEU A 106 -35.61 23.04 -12.43
C LEU A 106 -34.95 23.77 -13.60
N MET A 107 -34.67 25.05 -13.38
CA MET A 107 -33.90 25.88 -14.29
C MET A 107 -32.57 25.17 -14.36
N PHE A 108 -32.25 24.64 -15.53
CA PHE A 108 -30.92 24.15 -15.80
C PHE A 108 -29.98 25.34 -15.61
N GLU A 109 -29.27 25.37 -14.49
CA GLU A 109 -28.33 26.41 -14.10
C GLU A 109 -26.94 25.92 -14.50
N PRO A 110 -26.37 26.41 -15.62
CA PRO A 110 -25.11 25.87 -16.11
C PRO A 110 -23.94 26.03 -15.13
N GLY A 111 -24.06 26.94 -14.16
CA GLY A 111 -23.05 27.13 -13.11
C GLY A 111 -23.04 26.00 -12.07
N ASP A 112 -24.21 25.47 -11.72
CA ASP A 112 -24.38 24.50 -10.63
C ASP A 112 -24.65 23.07 -11.16
N ASP A 113 -25.27 22.94 -12.33
CA ASP A 113 -25.63 21.65 -12.90
C ASP A 113 -24.49 20.99 -13.68
N PHE A 114 -23.66 21.75 -14.41
CA PHE A 114 -22.53 21.18 -15.17
C PHE A 114 -21.45 20.51 -14.30
N PRO A 115 -21.04 21.06 -13.14
CA PRO A 115 -20.09 20.40 -12.25
C PRO A 115 -20.55 19.01 -11.80
N SER A 116 -21.87 18.81 -11.66
CA SER A 116 -22.45 17.55 -11.21
C SER A 116 -22.59 16.48 -12.32
N VAL A 117 -22.61 16.90 -13.59
CA VAL A 117 -22.93 15.99 -14.72
C VAL A 117 -21.73 15.71 -15.63
N ALA A 118 -20.70 16.57 -15.70
CA ALA A 118 -19.73 16.51 -16.81
C ALA A 118 -18.26 16.26 -16.43
N ASP A 119 -17.84 16.53 -15.19
CA ASP A 119 -16.40 16.77 -15.00
C ASP A 119 -15.61 15.54 -14.55
N GLY A 120 -16.28 14.48 -14.07
CA GLY A 120 -15.62 13.26 -13.58
C GLY A 120 -14.65 13.53 -12.41
N LEU A 121 -14.88 14.61 -11.67
CA LEU A 121 -14.06 15.01 -10.54
C LEU A 121 -14.39 14.16 -9.32
N GLU A 122 -13.36 13.84 -8.57
CA GLU A 122 -13.41 13.00 -7.38
C GLU A 122 -12.77 13.72 -6.21
N ALA A 123 -13.43 13.63 -5.05
CA ALA A 123 -12.86 14.07 -3.80
C ALA A 123 -11.86 13.01 -3.31
N VAL A 124 -10.63 13.43 -3.06
CA VAL A 124 -9.55 12.53 -2.62
C VAL A 124 -8.76 13.17 -1.48
N THR A 125 -8.07 12.33 -0.72
CA THR A 125 -7.13 12.77 0.32
C THR A 125 -5.71 12.44 -0.11
N VAL A 126 -4.82 13.43 -0.13
CA VAL A 126 -3.41 13.23 -0.42
C VAL A 126 -2.62 13.28 0.88
N THR A 127 -1.91 12.20 1.19
CA THR A 127 -1.02 12.11 2.36
C THR A 127 0.44 12.11 1.91
N ARG A 128 1.27 12.94 2.54
CA ARG A 128 2.70 13.04 2.20
C ARG A 128 3.48 11.85 2.71
N LEU A 129 4.52 11.44 1.97
CA LEU A 129 5.40 10.37 2.42
C LEU A 129 6.04 10.69 3.78
N GLY A 130 5.77 9.85 4.78
CA GLY A 130 6.32 9.98 6.14
C GLY A 130 5.73 11.12 6.96
N GLY A 131 4.68 11.79 6.47
CA GLY A 131 3.97 12.84 7.18
C GLY A 131 2.55 12.42 7.58
N GLU A 132 2.04 13.01 8.64
CA GLU A 132 0.61 12.91 9.01
C GLU A 132 -0.25 13.97 8.28
N ASP A 133 0.39 14.86 7.52
CA ASP A 133 -0.28 15.92 6.79
C ASP A 133 -1.12 15.32 5.64
N ALA A 134 -2.44 15.39 5.83
CA ALA A 134 -3.44 15.03 4.85
C ALA A 134 -4.02 16.29 4.21
N ILE A 135 -3.99 16.35 2.88
CA ILE A 135 -4.58 17.43 2.09
C ILE A 135 -5.84 16.90 1.44
N ALA A 136 -7.00 17.44 1.82
CA ALA A 136 -8.26 17.16 1.15
C ALA A 136 -8.31 17.94 -0.19
N VAL A 137 -8.53 17.22 -1.29
CA VAL A 137 -8.68 17.78 -2.63
C VAL A 137 -10.08 17.41 -3.11
N ALA A 138 -10.92 18.40 -3.36
CA ALA A 138 -12.29 18.18 -3.79
C ALA A 138 -12.40 17.91 -5.29
N HIS A 139 -11.46 18.43 -6.09
CA HIS A 139 -11.57 18.46 -7.55
C HIS A 139 -10.43 17.72 -8.25
N ALA A 140 -10.09 16.51 -7.78
CA ALA A 140 -9.13 15.66 -8.48
C ALA A 140 -9.79 14.99 -9.70
N LEU A 141 -9.05 14.85 -10.79
CA LEU A 141 -9.53 14.15 -11.98
C LEU A 141 -8.75 12.84 -12.15
N ARG A 142 -9.44 11.70 -12.12
CA ARG A 142 -8.85 10.39 -12.38
C ARG A 142 -9.03 10.01 -13.84
N GLN A 143 -7.95 9.56 -14.47
CA GLN A 143 -7.90 9.11 -15.86
C GLN A 143 -7.28 7.71 -15.92
N ALA A 144 -7.95 6.78 -16.59
CA ALA A 144 -7.38 5.46 -16.83
C ALA A 144 -6.13 5.59 -17.72
N VAL A 145 -5.04 4.91 -17.36
CA VAL A 145 -3.88 4.80 -18.26
C VAL A 145 -4.31 3.94 -19.44
N HIS A 146 -4.34 4.53 -20.64
CA HIS A 146 -4.83 3.80 -21.80
C HIS A 146 -3.82 2.73 -22.22
N THR A 147 -4.32 1.60 -22.72
CA THR A 147 -3.50 0.47 -23.21
C THR A 147 -2.44 0.87 -24.24
N ARG A 148 -2.69 1.93 -25.04
CA ARG A 148 -1.70 2.50 -25.97
C ARG A 148 -0.52 3.17 -25.25
N GLU A 149 -0.76 3.86 -24.13
CA GLU A 149 0.28 4.44 -23.30
C GLU A 149 1.09 3.35 -22.60
N ALA A 150 0.41 2.32 -22.09
CA ALA A 150 1.06 1.15 -21.48
C ALA A 150 1.97 0.40 -22.47
N GLN A 151 1.51 0.14 -23.70
CA GLN A 151 2.32 -0.49 -24.75
C GLN A 151 3.53 0.36 -25.15
N ARG A 152 3.35 1.68 -25.28
CA ARG A 152 4.45 2.61 -25.61
C ARG A 152 5.48 2.72 -24.48
N SER A 153 5.04 2.51 -23.24
CA SER A 153 5.90 2.50 -22.06
C SER A 153 6.74 1.23 -21.88
N GLN A 154 6.63 0.25 -22.78
CA GLN A 154 7.32 -1.04 -22.71
C GLN A 154 7.06 -1.80 -21.38
N GLY A 155 5.84 -1.68 -20.83
CA GLY A 155 5.45 -2.35 -19.59
C GLY A 155 5.73 -1.57 -18.31
N ARG A 156 6.21 -0.31 -18.39
CA ARG A 156 6.37 0.57 -17.23
C ARG A 156 5.02 0.92 -16.59
N TYR A 157 3.96 1.02 -17.39
CA TYR A 157 2.59 1.17 -16.90
C TYR A 157 1.79 -0.12 -17.01
N THR A 158 1.02 -0.40 -15.96
CA THR A 158 0.17 -1.59 -15.83
C THR A 158 -1.31 -1.19 -15.67
N ALA A 159 -2.20 -2.19 -15.67
CA ALA A 159 -3.62 -1.95 -15.40
C ALA A 159 -3.90 -1.45 -13.97
N ALA A 160 -2.93 -1.59 -13.06
CA ALA A 160 -3.00 -1.06 -11.70
C ALA A 160 -2.61 0.43 -11.61
N ASP A 161 -2.31 1.08 -12.74
CA ASP A 161 -1.89 2.48 -12.79
C ASP A 161 -3.03 3.40 -13.25
N ALA A 162 -3.08 4.59 -12.66
CA ALA A 162 -4.01 5.65 -13.04
C ALA A 162 -3.27 6.98 -13.18
N GLY A 163 -3.66 7.75 -14.19
CA GLY A 163 -3.30 9.16 -14.30
C GLY A 163 -4.21 9.99 -13.40
N TRP A 164 -3.64 10.93 -12.67
CA TRP A 164 -4.37 11.85 -11.80
C TRP A 164 -4.03 13.29 -12.15
N SER A 165 -5.01 14.19 -12.04
CA SER A 165 -4.79 15.63 -12.18
C SER A 165 -5.41 16.44 -11.06
N PHE A 166 -4.58 17.27 -10.43
CA PHE A 166 -4.93 18.08 -9.26
C PHE A 166 -4.89 19.56 -9.59
N PRO A 167 -5.86 20.37 -9.14
CA PRO A 167 -5.77 21.84 -9.21
C PRO A 167 -4.62 22.35 -8.35
N ALA A 168 -3.79 23.23 -8.90
CA ALA A 168 -2.69 23.84 -8.14
C ALA A 168 -3.20 24.79 -7.03
N SER A 169 -4.45 25.23 -7.09
CA SER A 169 -5.10 26.03 -6.04
C SER A 169 -5.38 25.22 -4.76
N GLU A 170 -5.65 23.91 -4.89
CA GLU A 170 -5.91 23.01 -3.77
C GLU A 170 -4.64 22.30 -3.31
N VAL A 171 -3.70 22.09 -4.23
CA VAL A 171 -2.40 21.49 -3.96
C VAL A 171 -1.31 22.49 -4.36
N PRO A 172 -0.99 23.47 -3.49
CA PRO A 172 -0.08 24.56 -3.82
C PRO A 172 1.36 24.08 -4.02
N GLU A 173 1.75 23.02 -3.32
CA GLU A 173 3.04 22.36 -3.50
C GLU A 173 2.92 21.10 -4.34
N PRO A 174 3.85 20.86 -5.30
CA PRO A 174 3.81 19.67 -6.13
C PRO A 174 3.75 18.39 -5.29
N LEU A 175 3.02 17.40 -5.80
CA LEU A 175 3.11 16.04 -5.27
C LEU A 175 4.54 15.52 -5.46
N ARG A 176 4.95 14.60 -4.60
CA ARG A 176 6.25 13.93 -4.67
C ARG A 176 6.02 12.43 -4.93
N PRO A 177 6.92 11.77 -5.68
CA PRO A 177 6.93 10.31 -5.71
C PRO A 177 6.97 9.73 -4.29
N GLY A 178 6.11 8.74 -4.02
CA GLY A 178 5.88 8.16 -2.70
C GLY A 178 4.73 8.79 -1.90
N ASP A 179 4.19 9.95 -2.32
CA ASP A 179 2.94 10.45 -1.75
C ASP A 179 1.79 9.46 -2.05
N VAL A 180 0.79 9.39 -1.17
CA VAL A 180 -0.35 8.47 -1.32
C VAL A 180 -1.63 9.28 -1.53
N ILE A 181 -2.40 8.89 -2.54
CA ILE A 181 -3.74 9.41 -2.82
C ILE A 181 -4.74 8.35 -2.34
N VAL A 182 -5.68 8.75 -1.49
CA VAL A 182 -6.79 7.93 -1.03
C VAL A 182 -8.06 8.43 -1.69
N ASP A 183 -8.70 7.56 -2.46
CA ASP A 183 -9.90 7.87 -3.21
C ASP A 183 -11.18 7.75 -2.35
N ALA A 184 -12.34 8.12 -2.90
CA ALA A 184 -13.59 8.09 -2.13
C ALA A 184 -14.01 6.67 -1.72
N GLY A 185 -13.55 5.65 -2.46
CA GLY A 185 -13.73 4.24 -2.14
C GLY A 185 -12.71 3.69 -1.12
N GLY A 186 -11.81 4.54 -0.63
CA GLY A 186 -10.73 4.13 0.28
C GLY A 186 -9.59 3.39 -0.42
N GLN A 187 -9.54 3.36 -1.76
CA GLN A 187 -8.41 2.77 -2.46
C GLN A 187 -7.20 3.69 -2.38
N ARG A 188 -6.03 3.07 -2.21
CA ARG A 188 -4.76 3.77 -2.04
C ARG A 188 -3.96 3.72 -3.34
N TRP A 189 -3.43 4.86 -3.72
CA TRP A 189 -2.68 5.06 -4.95
C TRP A 189 -1.35 5.74 -4.63
N THR A 190 -0.25 5.02 -4.77
CA THR A 190 1.09 5.57 -4.54
C THR A 190 1.57 6.31 -5.78
N VAL A 191 1.92 7.58 -5.60
CA VAL A 191 2.42 8.45 -6.68
C VAL A 191 3.80 7.97 -7.12
N LEU A 192 3.94 7.69 -8.41
CA LEU A 192 5.20 7.24 -9.01
C LEU A 192 5.93 8.35 -9.76
N GLU A 193 5.18 9.19 -10.46
CA GLU A 193 5.70 10.27 -11.28
C GLU A 193 4.81 11.50 -11.15
N VAL A 194 5.42 12.69 -11.12
CA VAL A 194 4.71 13.97 -11.06
C VAL A 194 5.26 14.90 -12.13
N GLY A 195 4.34 15.57 -12.83
CA GLY A 195 4.61 16.63 -13.78
C GLY A 195 3.61 17.76 -13.62
N GLN A 196 3.88 18.87 -14.29
CA GLN A 196 3.00 20.02 -14.32
C GLN A 196 2.42 20.20 -15.73
N LEU A 197 1.12 20.45 -15.84
CA LEU A 197 0.51 20.75 -17.13
C LEU A 197 0.86 22.17 -17.58
N ALA A 198 0.80 22.39 -18.90
CA ALA A 198 1.09 23.70 -19.49
C ALA A 198 0.24 24.80 -18.83
N ARG A 199 0.88 25.94 -18.50
CA ARG A 199 0.35 27.08 -17.72
C ARG A 199 0.31 26.92 -16.20
N GLY A 200 0.77 25.80 -15.65
CA GLY A 200 0.98 25.65 -14.21
C GLY A 200 -0.30 25.57 -13.35
N SER A 201 -1.47 25.51 -13.98
CA SER A 201 -2.77 25.50 -13.31
C SER A 201 -3.11 24.17 -12.64
N ARG A 202 -2.51 23.08 -13.11
CA ARG A 202 -2.75 21.73 -12.59
C ARG A 202 -1.47 20.90 -12.54
N TRP A 203 -1.39 20.06 -11.52
CA TRP A 203 -0.44 18.96 -11.46
C TRP A 203 -1.01 17.75 -12.21
N ARG A 204 -0.15 16.99 -12.85
CA ARG A 204 -0.46 15.66 -13.40
C ARG A 204 0.47 14.67 -12.73
N CYS A 205 -0.05 13.55 -12.24
CA CYS A 205 0.79 12.47 -11.76
C CYS A 205 0.32 11.12 -12.28
N VAL A 206 1.21 10.14 -12.23
CA VAL A 206 0.87 8.74 -12.42
C VAL A 206 1.00 8.08 -11.05
N ALA A 207 -0.04 7.37 -10.64
CA ALA A 207 -0.06 6.66 -9.37
C ALA A 207 -0.48 5.19 -9.59
N ARG A 208 0.00 4.33 -8.70
CA ARG A 208 -0.22 2.88 -8.75
C ARG A 208 -0.96 2.40 -7.51
N ASN A 209 -1.98 1.59 -7.72
CA ASN A 209 -2.58 0.83 -6.62
C ASN A 209 -1.69 -0.38 -6.30
N LEU A 210 -0.96 -0.31 -5.20
CA LEU A 210 0.00 -1.36 -4.82
C LEU A 210 -0.70 -2.64 -4.37
N ALA A 211 -1.88 -2.56 -3.74
CA ALA A 211 -2.69 -3.73 -3.41
C ALA A 211 -3.05 -4.54 -4.67
N VAL A 212 -3.54 -3.88 -5.72
CA VAL A 212 -3.87 -4.55 -6.99
C VAL A 212 -2.62 -5.05 -7.70
N PHE A 213 -1.55 -4.24 -7.73
CA PHE A 213 -0.31 -4.60 -8.42
C PHE A 213 0.39 -5.83 -7.81
N HIS A 214 0.36 -5.96 -6.48
CA HIS A 214 0.99 -7.08 -5.76
C HIS A 214 0.01 -8.20 -5.38
N GLY A 215 -1.29 -8.07 -5.66
CA GLY A 215 -2.32 -9.07 -5.32
C GLY A 215 -2.54 -9.21 -3.82
N LEU A 216 -2.74 -8.08 -3.12
CA LEU A 216 -3.05 -8.03 -1.69
C LEU A 216 -4.56 -8.20 -1.46
N ASP A 217 -5.01 -9.43 -1.63
CA ASP A 217 -6.43 -9.79 -1.57
C ASP A 217 -6.93 -10.01 -0.12
N ASP A 218 -6.02 -10.24 0.83
CA ASP A 218 -6.36 -10.50 2.23
C ASP A 218 -6.53 -9.20 3.02
N ALA A 219 -7.37 -9.25 4.06
CA ALA A 219 -7.47 -8.22 5.07
C ALA A 219 -7.03 -8.79 6.42
N ILE A 220 -6.03 -8.17 7.05
CA ILE A 220 -5.53 -8.58 8.37
C ILE A 220 -5.73 -7.49 9.42
N ASP A 221 -5.75 -7.90 10.68
CA ASP A 221 -5.70 -7.01 11.83
C ASP A 221 -4.34 -7.12 12.53
N LEU A 222 -3.85 -5.99 13.03
CA LEU A 222 -2.69 -5.94 13.92
C LEU A 222 -3.19 -5.74 15.34
N GLU A 223 -2.90 -6.70 16.20
CA GLU A 223 -3.26 -6.67 17.61
C GLU A 223 -2.01 -6.40 18.44
N LYS A 224 -2.13 -5.55 19.47
CA LYS A 224 -1.07 -5.27 20.43
C LYS A 224 -1.46 -5.80 21.81
N ALA A 225 -0.54 -6.45 22.49
CA ALA A 225 -0.73 -6.89 23.86
C ALA A 225 -0.61 -5.70 24.84
N GLU A 226 -1.62 -5.52 25.67
CA GLU A 226 -1.56 -4.71 26.87
C GLU A 226 -1.49 -5.65 28.08
N PHE A 227 -0.37 -5.62 28.81
CA PHE A 227 -0.16 -6.51 29.94
C PHE A 227 -0.77 -5.91 31.21
N ALA A 228 -1.62 -6.70 31.87
CA ALA A 228 -2.17 -6.36 33.17
C ALA A 228 -1.90 -7.50 34.16
N LYS A 229 -1.77 -7.18 35.45
CA LYS A 229 -1.65 -8.21 36.48
C LYS A 229 -3.02 -8.82 36.73
N GLY A 230 -3.14 -10.11 36.48
CA GLY A 230 -4.32 -10.90 36.84
C GLY A 230 -4.45 -11.09 38.35
N GLU A 231 -5.52 -11.75 38.77
CA GLU A 231 -5.84 -12.02 40.19
C GLU A 231 -4.72 -12.80 40.90
N GLY A 232 -4.01 -13.67 40.17
CA GLY A 232 -2.86 -14.42 40.67
C GLY A 232 -1.53 -13.65 40.69
N GLY A 233 -1.51 -12.37 40.30
CA GLY A 233 -0.31 -11.54 40.22
C GLY A 233 0.59 -11.83 39.01
N ALA A 234 0.24 -12.82 38.18
CA ALA A 234 0.87 -13.07 36.88
C ALA A 234 0.42 -12.00 35.86
N GLU A 235 1.31 -11.66 34.92
CA GLU A 235 0.97 -10.76 33.83
C GLU A 235 0.23 -11.52 32.74
N GLU A 236 -0.95 -11.02 32.38
CA GLU A 236 -1.82 -11.58 31.35
C GLU A 236 -1.96 -10.57 30.19
N PRO A 237 -1.72 -10.98 28.93
CA PRO A 237 -1.86 -10.08 27.79
C PRO A 237 -3.34 -9.91 27.40
N ALA A 238 -3.83 -8.68 27.43
CA ALA A 238 -5.08 -8.28 26.80
C ALA A 238 -4.79 -7.75 25.39
N TRP A 239 -5.24 -8.48 24.36
CA TRP A 239 -4.98 -8.11 22.97
C TRP A 239 -5.98 -7.08 22.46
N GLN A 240 -5.48 -5.96 21.95
CA GLN A 240 -6.29 -4.89 21.38
C GLN A 240 -5.93 -4.65 19.91
N VAL A 241 -6.94 -4.55 19.06
CA VAL A 241 -6.75 -4.20 17.64
C VAL A 241 -6.24 -2.76 17.56
N ARG A 242 -5.02 -2.61 17.05
CA ARG A 242 -4.40 -1.30 16.77
C ARG A 242 -4.65 -0.84 15.35
N HIS A 243 -4.60 -1.77 14.41
CA HIS A 243 -4.93 -1.51 13.01
C HIS A 243 -5.87 -2.61 12.53
N ALA A 244 -6.97 -2.22 11.89
CA ALA A 244 -7.97 -3.15 11.39
C ALA A 244 -8.03 -3.12 9.86
N GLY A 245 -8.24 -4.28 9.25
CA GLY A 245 -8.53 -4.41 7.82
C GLY A 245 -7.39 -3.99 6.89
N LEU A 246 -6.14 -4.14 7.32
CA LEU A 246 -4.97 -3.82 6.49
C LEU A 246 -4.89 -4.77 5.30
N LYS A 247 -4.72 -4.22 4.09
CA LYS A 247 -4.53 -5.01 2.88
C LYS A 247 -3.19 -5.71 2.90
N ALA A 248 -3.25 -7.03 2.77
CA ALA A 248 -2.08 -7.87 2.91
C ALA A 248 -2.14 -9.08 1.99
N ARG A 249 -1.02 -9.80 1.93
CA ARG A 249 -0.94 -11.14 1.35
C ARG A 249 -0.06 -12.00 2.23
N ILE A 250 -0.60 -13.11 2.72
CA ILE A 250 0.12 -14.08 3.54
C ILE A 250 0.67 -15.18 2.62
N GLN A 251 1.98 -15.37 2.61
CA GLN A 251 2.65 -16.42 1.84
C GLN A 251 3.39 -17.38 2.77
N PRO A 252 3.16 -18.70 2.69
CA PRO A 252 3.97 -19.66 3.41
C PRO A 252 5.41 -19.65 2.89
N VAL A 253 6.37 -19.63 3.81
CA VAL A 253 7.79 -19.88 3.55
C VAL A 253 8.08 -21.25 4.12
N GLU A 254 8.75 -22.09 3.33
CA GLU A 254 9.05 -23.49 3.60
C GLU A 254 9.28 -23.82 5.09
N ALA A 255 8.59 -24.85 5.58
CA ALA A 255 8.59 -25.20 7.00
C ALA A 255 9.94 -25.81 7.41
N GLU A 256 10.59 -25.22 8.40
CA GLU A 256 11.83 -25.74 8.97
C GLU A 256 11.47 -26.61 10.18
N ILE A 257 11.82 -27.90 10.13
CA ILE A 257 11.71 -28.78 11.30
C ILE A 257 12.91 -28.48 12.19
N ARG A 258 12.66 -27.79 13.32
CA ARG A 258 13.71 -27.54 14.32
C ARG A 258 13.59 -28.53 15.47
N THR A 259 14.72 -29.07 15.89
CA THR A 259 14.80 -29.90 17.09
C THR A 259 15.26 -29.01 18.24
N GLU A 260 14.36 -28.63 19.13
CA GLU A 260 14.65 -27.82 20.31
C GLU A 260 14.37 -28.64 21.58
N HIS A 261 15.36 -28.72 22.48
CA HIS A 261 15.30 -29.54 23.69
C HIS A 261 14.88 -31.01 23.48
N GLY A 262 15.24 -31.61 22.33
CA GLY A 262 14.89 -33.00 22.00
C GLY A 262 13.46 -33.17 21.48
N ARG A 263 12.69 -32.08 21.35
CA ARG A 263 11.37 -32.06 20.72
C ARG A 263 11.49 -31.48 19.31
N GLN A 264 10.98 -32.20 18.32
CA GLN A 264 10.82 -31.64 16.98
C GLN A 264 9.62 -30.69 16.99
N THR A 265 9.88 -29.42 16.70
CA THR A 265 8.87 -28.39 16.50
C THR A 265 8.92 -28.00 15.03
N THR A 266 7.83 -28.28 14.31
CA THR A 266 7.62 -27.75 12.97
C THR A 266 7.03 -26.36 13.11
N ALA A 267 7.85 -25.32 13.02
CA ALA A 267 7.35 -23.96 12.98
C ALA A 267 7.11 -23.58 11.51
N GLN A 268 5.85 -23.47 11.11
CA GLN A 268 5.52 -22.98 9.78
C GLN A 268 5.79 -21.47 9.72
N ARG A 269 6.67 -21.06 8.80
CA ARG A 269 7.05 -19.67 8.62
C ARG A 269 6.20 -19.05 7.52
N PHE A 270 5.92 -17.77 7.65
CA PHE A 270 5.13 -17.01 6.71
C PHE A 270 5.80 -15.68 6.42
N LYS A 271 5.66 -15.22 5.18
CA LYS A 271 5.94 -13.86 4.76
C LYS A 271 4.62 -13.14 4.55
N VAL A 272 4.42 -12.04 5.26
CA VAL A 272 3.26 -11.19 5.11
C VAL A 272 3.69 -9.90 4.43
N PHE A 273 3.09 -9.60 3.30
CA PHE A 273 3.30 -8.35 2.57
C PHE A 273 2.17 -7.39 2.91
N LEU A 274 2.49 -6.15 3.28
CA LEU A 274 1.50 -5.12 3.63
C LEU A 274 1.54 -3.94 2.69
N GLU A 275 0.35 -3.42 2.36
CA GLU A 275 0.20 -2.15 1.64
C GLU A 275 0.73 -0.97 2.46
N ASP A 276 0.40 -0.94 3.75
CA ASP A 276 0.74 0.17 4.63
C ASP A 276 2.05 -0.03 5.38
N THR A 277 2.79 1.08 5.53
CA THR A 277 3.94 1.12 6.42
C THR A 277 3.47 1.40 7.83
N VAL A 278 3.49 0.37 8.66
CA VAL A 278 3.10 0.44 10.08
C VAL A 278 4.33 0.33 10.98
N THR A 279 4.28 0.98 12.15
CA THR A 279 5.32 0.80 13.16
C THR A 279 4.99 -0.44 13.97
N LEU A 280 5.82 -1.48 13.83
CA LEU A 280 5.68 -2.72 14.57
C LEU A 280 6.58 -2.74 15.80
N ASP A 281 6.11 -3.42 16.83
CA ASP A 281 6.88 -3.74 18.03
C ASP A 281 6.75 -5.24 18.36
N GLU A 282 7.54 -5.72 19.32
CA GLU A 282 7.56 -7.12 19.76
C GLU A 282 6.30 -7.56 20.51
N THR A 283 5.45 -6.62 20.92
CA THR A 283 4.17 -6.88 21.59
C THR A 283 3.00 -7.00 20.62
N MET A 284 3.28 -6.89 19.31
CA MET A 284 2.27 -7.02 18.26
C MET A 284 2.22 -8.42 17.68
N ARG A 285 1.02 -8.81 17.25
CA ARG A 285 0.74 -10.01 16.47
C ARG A 285 -0.21 -9.69 15.32
N ILE A 286 -0.21 -10.57 14.33
CA ILE A 286 -1.10 -10.49 13.18
C ILE A 286 -2.27 -11.46 13.41
N ARG A 287 -3.48 -11.00 13.11
CA ARG A 287 -4.67 -11.84 12.97
C ARG A 287 -5.06 -11.92 11.50
N GLY A 288 -5.01 -13.12 10.94
CA GLY A 288 -5.39 -13.41 9.56
C GLY A 288 -6.90 -13.31 9.31
N PRO A 289 -7.31 -13.33 8.03
CA PRO A 289 -8.72 -13.22 7.64
C PRO A 289 -9.59 -14.40 8.11
N ASP A 290 -8.98 -15.56 8.32
CA ASP A 290 -9.58 -16.79 8.87
C ASP A 290 -9.56 -16.82 10.40
N GLY A 291 -8.99 -15.81 11.05
CA GLY A 291 -8.78 -15.75 12.50
C GLY A 291 -7.49 -16.44 12.98
N ALA A 292 -6.67 -16.99 12.08
CA ALA A 292 -5.36 -17.53 12.44
C ALA A 292 -4.46 -16.45 13.04
N ILE A 293 -3.65 -16.82 14.03
CA ILE A 293 -2.77 -15.90 14.74
C ILE A 293 -1.33 -16.14 14.31
N TYR A 294 -0.63 -15.05 13.98
CA TYR A 294 0.78 -15.09 13.61
C TYR A 294 1.61 -14.19 14.52
N ALA A 295 2.63 -14.75 15.15
CA ALA A 295 3.62 -14.00 15.89
C ALA A 295 4.63 -13.38 14.92
N ILE A 296 4.91 -12.09 15.11
CA ILE A 296 5.85 -11.33 14.29
C ILE A 296 7.27 -11.67 14.75
N THR A 297 8.14 -12.04 13.81
CA THR A 297 9.54 -12.41 14.09
C THR A 297 10.54 -11.40 13.54
N ALA A 298 10.25 -10.79 12.39
CA ALA A 298 11.04 -9.70 11.84
C ALA A 298 10.19 -8.84 10.92
N CYS A 299 10.62 -7.60 10.70
CA CYS A 299 9.99 -6.71 9.71
C CYS A 299 11.04 -5.99 8.88
N ARG A 300 10.69 -5.68 7.63
CA ARG A 300 11.50 -4.91 6.69
C ARG A 300 10.62 -3.85 6.07
N LYS A 301 11.07 -2.60 6.16
CA LYS A 301 10.36 -1.46 5.55
C LYS A 301 10.51 -1.52 4.03
N ALA A 302 9.57 -0.91 3.32
CA ALA A 302 9.69 -0.72 1.88
C ALA A 302 10.93 0.17 1.58
N GLU A 303 11.86 -0.34 0.78
CA GLU A 303 13.06 0.41 0.38
C GLU A 303 12.85 1.23 -0.91
N ALA A 304 11.80 0.90 -1.67
CA ALA A 304 11.41 1.58 -2.91
C ALA A 304 9.96 2.05 -2.85
N ILE A 305 9.61 3.07 -3.65
CA ILE A 305 8.27 3.67 -3.68
C ILE A 305 7.17 2.71 -4.14
N ASP A 306 7.54 1.64 -4.85
CA ASP A 306 6.65 0.60 -5.35
C ASP A 306 6.82 -0.74 -4.61
N ALA A 307 7.67 -0.77 -3.58
CA ALA A 307 7.87 -1.92 -2.72
C ALA A 307 6.86 -1.93 -1.55
N LEU A 308 6.59 -3.12 -1.04
CA LEU A 308 5.73 -3.33 0.12
C LEU A 308 6.56 -3.51 1.39
N MET A 309 5.92 -3.29 2.54
CA MET A 309 6.48 -3.71 3.81
C MET A 309 6.41 -5.24 3.92
N GLU A 310 7.52 -5.88 4.30
CA GLU A 310 7.59 -7.34 4.52
C GLU A 310 7.65 -7.66 6.01
N ILE A 311 6.89 -8.64 6.44
CA ILE A 311 6.92 -9.18 7.80
C ILE A 311 7.18 -10.67 7.74
N ASP A 312 8.22 -11.13 8.45
CA ASP A 312 8.45 -12.54 8.70
C ASP A 312 7.66 -12.93 9.96
N ALA A 313 6.77 -13.91 9.86
CA ALA A 313 5.90 -14.34 10.93
C ALA A 313 5.85 -15.87 11.08
N VAL A 314 5.41 -16.35 12.25
CA VAL A 314 5.19 -17.77 12.53
C VAL A 314 3.77 -17.99 13.04
N HIS A 315 3.13 -19.07 12.61
CA HIS A 315 1.79 -19.41 13.10
C HIS A 315 1.83 -19.80 14.58
N VAL A 316 0.84 -19.35 15.33
CA VAL A 316 0.64 -19.68 16.74
C VAL A 316 -0.70 -20.41 16.85
N ASP A 317 -0.64 -21.68 17.26
CA ASP A 317 -1.81 -22.52 17.55
C ASP A 317 -2.48 -22.16 18.88
#